data_AF-Q75WH4-F1
#
_entry.id   AF-Q75WH4-F1
#
_cell.length_a   1.000
_cell.length_b   1.000
_cell.length_c   1.000
_cell.angle_alpha   90.00
_cell.angle_beta   90.00
_cell.angle_gamma   90.00
#
_symmetry.space_group_name_H-M   'P 1'
#
loop_
_entity.id
_entity.type
_entity.pdbx_description
1 polymer ?
#
loop_
_entity_poly.entity_id
_entity_poly.type
_entity_poly.pdbx_seq_one_letter_code
_entity_poly.pdbx_strand_id
1 'polypeptide(L)' 'MKFATFAFTLCVVISLSVLVLADEEEKDFLMNLIQPLKESEERQFCGTNGKPCVNGQCCGALRCVVTYHYADGVCLKMNP' A
#
# COMPACT_ATOMS: atom_id res chain seq x y z
N MET A 1 31.60 1.51 43.63
CA MET A 1 31.50 0.90 42.29
C MET A 1 30.06 0.62 41.83
N LYS A 2 29.11 0.24 42.70
CA LYS A 2 27.71 -0.08 42.31
C LYS A 2 26.90 1.09 41.70
N PHE A 3 27.20 2.33 42.08
CA PHE A 3 26.46 3.50 41.60
C PHE A 3 26.79 3.85 40.13
N ALA A 4 28.05 3.68 39.73
CA ALA A 4 28.49 3.94 38.36
C ALA A 4 27.88 2.94 37.37
N THR A 5 27.80 1.66 37.76
CA THR A 5 27.14 0.63 36.94
C THR A 5 25.65 0.89 36.79
N PHE A 6 24.98 1.33 37.86
CA PHE A 6 23.56 1.69 37.80
C PHE A 6 23.29 2.89 36.88
N ALA A 7 24.09 3.95 37.00
CA ALA A 7 24.00 5.11 36.13
C ALA A 7 24.24 4.74 34.65
N PHE A 8 25.26 3.92 34.37
CA PHE A 8 25.54 3.45 33.01
C PHE A 8 24.38 2.64 32.43
N THR A 9 23.80 1.71 33.21
CA THR A 9 22.63 0.94 32.76
C THR A 9 21.41 1.82 32.48
N LEU A 10 21.16 2.85 33.30
CA LEU A 10 20.07 3.79 33.05
C LEU A 10 20.30 4.59 31.76
N CYS A 11 21.52 5.08 31.52
CA CYS A 11 21.83 5.78 30.27
C CYS A 11 21.59 4.89 29.06
N VAL A 12 22.02 3.63 29.09
CA VAL A 12 21.79 2.68 27.99
C VAL A 12 20.30 2.43 27.74
N VAL A 13 19.52 2.22 28.81
CA VAL A 13 18.06 2.02 28.70
C VAL A 13 17.38 3.25 28.10
N ILE A 14 17.75 4.45 28.55
CA ILE A 14 17.20 5.71 28.02
C ILE A 14 17.54 5.87 26.54
N SER A 15 18.81 5.65 26.17
CA SER A 15 19.23 5.72 24.75
C SER A 15 18.47 4.73 23.87
N LEU A 16 18.27 3.49 24.34
CA LEU A 16 17.47 2.50 23.62
C LEU A 16 16.00 2.92 23.50
N SER A 17 15.39 3.46 24.56
CA SER A 17 14.02 3.94 24.49
C SER A 17 13.85 5.10 23.50
N VAL A 18 14.82 6.02 23.44
CA VAL A 18 14.80 7.14 22.47
C VAL A 18 14.94 6.64 21.03
N LEU A 19 15.75 5.60 20.79
CA LEU A 19 15.87 4.97 19.48
C LEU A 19 14.56 4.29 19.04
N VAL A 20 13.89 3.58 19.94
CA VAL A 20 12.56 2.97 19.67
C VAL A 20 11.51 4.07 19.44
N LEU A 21 11.53 5.11 20.29
CA LEU A 21 10.98 6.45 20.09
C LEU A 21 10.94 6.89 18.62
N ALA A 22 12.14 7.11 18.11
CA ALA A 22 12.36 7.65 16.77
C ALA A 22 11.90 6.68 15.66
N ASP A 23 12.13 5.37 15.82
CA ASP A 23 11.73 4.36 14.84
C ASP A 23 10.19 4.22 14.73
N GLU A 24 9.46 4.34 15.84
CA GLU A 24 7.99 4.34 15.81
C GLU A 24 7.43 5.58 15.11
N GLU A 25 7.96 6.78 15.39
CA GLU A 25 7.54 8.01 14.69
C GLU A 25 7.86 7.96 13.19
N GLU A 26 9.03 7.44 12.80
CA GLU A 26 9.39 7.27 11.39
C GLU A 26 8.48 6.25 10.70
N LYS A 27 8.12 5.15 11.37
CA LYS A 27 7.19 4.14 10.83
C LYS A 27 5.78 4.67 10.66
N ASP A 28 5.26 5.42 11.63
CA ASP A 28 3.94 6.04 11.53
C ASP A 28 3.92 7.09 10.41
N PHE A 29 5.00 7.85 10.24
CA PHE A 29 5.14 8.79 9.12
C PHE A 29 5.20 8.07 7.78
N LEU A 30 5.99 6.99 7.68
CA LEU A 30 6.11 6.18 6.46
C LEU A 30 4.78 5.50 6.11
N MET A 31 4.05 4.97 7.09
CA MET A 31 2.72 4.38 6.90
C MET A 31 1.72 5.42 6.40
N ASN A 32 1.72 6.63 6.98
CA ASN A 32 0.88 7.74 6.51
C ASN A 32 1.21 8.19 5.07
N LEU A 33 2.45 8.02 4.60
CA LEU A 33 2.84 8.28 3.21
C LEU A 33 2.46 7.14 2.26
N ILE A 34 2.58 5.89 2.70
CA ILE A 34 2.31 4.71 1.86
C ILE A 34 0.81 4.48 1.67
N GLN A 35 0.00 4.74 2.71
CA GLN A 35 -1.44 4.51 2.66
C GLN A 35 -2.15 5.22 1.48
N PRO A 36 -1.91 6.51 1.17
CA PRO A 36 -2.50 7.16 0.01
C PRO A 36 -1.95 6.62 -1.33
N LEU A 37 -0.69 6.15 -1.38
CA LEU A 37 -0.19 5.46 -2.58
C LEU A 37 -0.93 4.15 -2.80
N LYS A 38 -1.13 3.35 -1.74
CA LYS A 38 -1.88 2.10 -1.80
C LYS A 38 -3.34 2.32 -2.22
N GLU A 39 -4.00 3.33 -1.66
CA GLU A 39 -5.34 3.72 -2.07
C GLU A 39 -5.39 4.22 -3.52
N SER A 40 -4.35 4.92 -3.99
CA SER A 40 -4.26 5.36 -5.39
C SER A 40 -4.04 4.20 -6.36
N GLU A 41 -3.28 3.19 -5.93
CA GLU A 41 -3.04 1.97 -6.71
C GLU A 41 -4.30 1.11 -6.80
N GLU A 42 -5.05 0.97 -5.70
CA GLU A 42 -6.35 0.28 -5.70
C GLU A 42 -7.40 1.01 -6.56
N ARG A 43 -7.37 2.34 -6.64
CA ARG A 43 -8.26 3.12 -7.52
C ARG A 43 -7.90 3.03 -9.00
N GLN A 44 -6.74 2.49 -9.36
CA GLN A 44 -6.29 2.38 -10.76
C GLN A 44 -6.41 0.99 -11.36
N PHE A 45 -6.85 -0.02 -10.62
CA PHE A 45 -7.13 -1.36 -11.16
C PHE A 45 -8.48 -1.42 -11.88
N CYS A 46 -8.60 -0.67 -12.97
CA CYS A 46 -9.68 -0.85 -13.92
C CYS A 46 -9.10 -1.18 -15.30
N GLY A 47 -9.70 -2.14 -16.00
CA GLY A 47 -9.25 -2.47 -17.36
C GLY A 47 -9.57 -1.32 -18.32
N THR A 48 -8.58 -0.85 -19.06
CA THR A 48 -8.78 0.13 -20.15
C THR A 48 -9.26 -0.59 -21.43
N ASN A 49 -9.70 0.16 -22.45
CA ASN A 49 -10.24 -0.42 -23.67
C ASN A 49 -9.22 -1.38 -24.33
N GLY A 50 -9.59 -2.64 -24.53
CA GLY A 50 -8.72 -3.70 -25.07
C GLY A 50 -7.81 -4.40 -24.03
N LYS A 51 -7.91 -4.05 -22.74
CA LYS A 51 -7.20 -4.75 -21.65
C LYS A 51 -8.13 -5.72 -20.91
N PRO A 52 -7.58 -6.75 -20.25
CA PRO A 52 -8.39 -7.64 -19.42
C PRO A 52 -9.09 -6.85 -18.30
N CYS A 53 -10.28 -7.28 -17.95
CA CYS A 53 -11.02 -6.75 -16.83
C CYS A 53 -10.33 -7.12 -15.53
N VAL A 54 -10.33 -6.20 -14.58
CA VAL A 54 -9.85 -6.48 -13.22
C VAL A 54 -11.09 -6.63 -12.34
N ASN A 55 -11.31 -7.82 -11.77
CA ASN A 55 -12.51 -8.13 -10.97
C ASN A 55 -13.84 -7.82 -11.68
N GLY A 56 -13.90 -8.01 -13.01
CA GLY A 56 -15.08 -7.70 -13.82
C GLY A 56 -15.33 -6.20 -14.06
N GLN A 57 -14.40 -5.32 -13.64
CA GLN A 57 -14.51 -3.87 -13.78
C GLN A 57 -13.59 -3.31 -14.87
N CYS A 58 -14.06 -2.24 -15.50
CA CYS A 58 -13.39 -1.51 -16.57
C CYS A 58 -13.41 -0.01 -16.29
N CYS A 59 -12.44 0.74 -16.81
CA CYS A 59 -12.38 2.18 -16.58
C CYS A 59 -13.46 2.92 -17.39
N GLY A 60 -14.23 3.79 -16.74
CA GLY A 60 -15.23 4.62 -17.40
C GLY A 60 -16.45 3.84 -17.90
N ALA A 61 -16.99 4.22 -19.07
CA ALA A 61 -18.20 3.60 -19.65
C ALA A 61 -17.90 2.30 -20.45
N LEU A 62 -16.81 1.61 -20.14
CA LEU A 62 -16.44 0.34 -20.75
C LEU A 62 -17.16 -0.81 -20.05
N ARG A 63 -17.46 -1.88 -20.78
CA ARG A 63 -18.05 -3.10 -20.22
C ARG A 63 -17.06 -4.25 -20.32
N CYS A 64 -17.06 -5.08 -19.29
CA CYS A 64 -16.31 -6.32 -19.31
C CYS A 64 -17.02 -7.35 -20.18
N VAL A 65 -16.39 -7.75 -21.28
CA VAL A 65 -16.93 -8.75 -22.23
C VAL A 65 -16.04 -9.98 -22.18
N VAL A 66 -16.61 -11.10 -21.73
CA VAL A 66 -15.96 -12.41 -21.83
C VAL A 66 -16.16 -12.90 -23.26
N THR A 67 -15.05 -13.05 -24.00
CA THR A 67 -15.07 -13.61 -25.36
C THR A 67 -14.40 -14.98 -25.31
N TYR A 68 -14.78 -15.90 -26.20
CA TYR A 68 -14.23 -17.26 -26.23
C TYR A 68 -12.69 -17.32 -26.39
N HIS A 69 -12.05 -16.21 -26.77
CA HIS A 69 -10.60 -16.11 -26.95
C HIS A 69 -9.82 -15.75 -25.69
N TYR A 70 -10.47 -15.19 -24.66
CA TYR A 70 -9.79 -14.75 -23.44
C TYR A 70 -10.45 -15.44 -22.25
N ALA A 71 -9.66 -16.20 -21.48
CA ALA A 71 -10.13 -16.83 -20.24
C ALA A 71 -10.61 -15.79 -19.22
N ASP A 72 -10.01 -14.60 -19.26
CA ASP A 72 -10.40 -13.41 -18.52
C ASP A 72 -11.12 -12.43 -19.44
N GLY A 73 -12.23 -11.83 -19.01
CA GLY A 73 -12.96 -10.87 -19.85
C GLY A 73 -12.11 -9.67 -20.27
N VAL A 74 -12.49 -9.00 -21.36
CA VAL A 74 -11.80 -7.81 -21.89
C VAL A 74 -12.71 -6.59 -21.82
N CYS A 75 -12.15 -5.45 -21.48
CA CYS A 75 -12.87 -4.19 -21.42
C CYS A 75 -13.08 -3.59 -22.81
N LEU A 76 -14.33 -3.47 -23.25
CA LEU A 76 -14.70 -2.95 -24.55
C LEU A 76 -15.74 -1.84 -24.44
N LYS A 77 -15.65 -0.85 -25.32
CA LYS A 77 -16.69 0.16 -25.49
C LYS A 77 -17.84 -0.45 -26.29
N MET A 78 -18.97 -0.71 -25.63
CA MET A 78 -20.20 -1.03 -26.35
C MET A 78 -20.74 0.27 -26.95
N ASN A 79 -20.64 0.41 -28.27
CA ASN A 79 -21.48 1.36 -28.99
C ASN A 79 -22.87 0.72 -29.12
N PRO A 80 -23.97 1.44 -28.82
CA PRO A 80 -25.32 0.92 -29.01
C PRO A 80 -25.63 0.62 -30.48
#